data_AF-A0A7S0YXY4-F1
#
_entry.id   AF-A0A7S0YXY4-F1
#
_cell.length_a   1.000
_cell.length_b   1.000
_cell.length_c   1.000
_cell.angle_alpha   90.00
_cell.angle_beta   90.00
_cell.angle_gamma   90.00
#
_symmetry.space_group_name_H-M   'P 1'
#
loop_
_entity.id
_entity.type
_entity.pdbx_description
1 polymer ?
#
loop_
_entity_poly.entity_id
_entity_poly.type
_entity_poly.pdbx_seq_one_letter_code
_entity_poly.pdbx_strand_id
1 'polypeptide(L)'
;MEVISNSEDHELWGGAVKCRFPNKYIDVSQRQEVPDNQEIFVHNEKDNTLIFEIVEPCEEDDSECCAFYFSDLVSLNEADDAKLLPQRSIEGISTSLTGMGAKCFLACGTQTLNRRYNNSSSVGNPSQEVIQVIICVIRLSKYNSDILISYNGLDAHEETAMIDSIIKSFVVLNPSLFGEGDK
;
A
#
# COMPACT_ATOMS: atom_id res chain seq x y z
N MET A 1 -13.62 16.65 -8.72
CA MET A 1 -12.24 16.26 -9.06
C MET A 1 -11.36 17.24 -8.31
N GLU A 2 -11.07 16.94 -7.04
CA GLU A 2 -10.14 17.77 -6.28
C GLU A 2 -8.77 17.62 -6.94
N VAL A 3 -8.26 18.74 -7.41
CA VAL A 3 -6.86 18.87 -7.79
C VAL A 3 -6.07 18.57 -6.51
N ILE A 4 -5.21 17.55 -6.53
CA ILE A 4 -4.26 17.23 -5.46
C ILE A 4 -3.28 18.41 -5.38
N SER A 5 -3.69 19.50 -4.74
CA SER A 5 -3.06 20.81 -4.82
C SER A 5 -1.76 20.93 -4.01
N ASN A 6 -1.26 19.80 -3.47
CA ASN A 6 -0.05 19.78 -2.65
C ASN A 6 0.73 18.44 -2.72
N SER A 7 0.74 17.76 -3.88
CA SER A 7 1.59 16.57 -4.06
C SER A 7 3.02 16.95 -4.40
N GLU A 8 3.96 16.36 -3.67
CA GLU A 8 5.40 16.54 -3.86
C GLU A 8 6.03 15.23 -4.28
N ASP A 9 7.30 15.32 -4.67
CA ASP A 9 8.12 14.19 -5.02
C ASP A 9 8.68 13.54 -3.74
N HIS A 10 8.44 12.24 -3.57
CA HIS A 10 8.96 11.44 -2.47
C HIS A 10 9.89 10.36 -3.02
N GLU A 11 11.00 10.15 -2.32
CA GLU A 11 11.96 9.07 -2.59
C GLU A 11 11.63 7.86 -1.71
N LEU A 12 11.73 6.68 -2.29
CA LEU A 12 11.54 5.39 -1.61
C LEU A 12 12.80 4.54 -1.77
N TRP A 13 13.11 3.73 -0.77
CA TRP A 13 14.26 2.82 -0.71
C TRP A 13 15.56 3.52 -1.07
N GLY A 14 15.88 4.59 -0.33
CA GLY A 14 17.11 5.37 -0.54
C GLY A 14 17.20 6.05 -1.91
N GLY A 15 16.06 6.40 -2.52
CA GLY A 15 15.99 7.06 -3.82
C GLY A 15 16.06 6.12 -5.02
N ALA A 16 15.98 4.81 -4.81
CA ALA A 16 15.86 3.83 -5.89
C ALA A 16 14.54 3.98 -6.67
N VAL A 17 13.51 4.51 -6.01
CA VAL A 17 12.21 4.84 -6.59
C VAL A 17 11.82 6.25 -6.20
N LYS A 18 11.05 6.91 -7.06
CA LYS A 18 10.44 8.21 -6.81
C LYS A 18 8.97 8.20 -7.20
N CYS A 19 8.08 8.75 -6.39
CA CYS A 19 6.65 8.89 -6.74
C CYS A 19 6.06 10.15 -6.10
N ARG A 20 4.81 10.50 -6.43
CA ARG A 20 4.15 11.71 -5.93
C ARG A 20 2.91 11.43 -5.11
N PHE A 21 2.90 11.95 -3.89
CA PHE A 21 1.75 11.95 -2.98
C PHE A 21 1.78 13.21 -2.07
N PRO A 22 0.73 13.49 -1.29
CA PRO A 22 0.65 14.69 -0.47
C PRO A 22 1.73 14.75 0.62
N ASN A 23 2.30 15.93 0.85
CA ASN A 23 3.34 16.16 1.88
C ASN A 23 2.86 16.00 3.34
N LYS A 24 1.55 15.82 3.55
CA LYS A 24 0.93 15.53 4.85
C LYS A 24 1.31 14.13 5.38
N TYR A 25 1.85 13.26 4.53
CA TYR A 25 2.38 11.95 4.88
C TYR A 25 3.86 12.07 5.27
N ILE A 26 4.14 11.76 6.54
CA ILE A 26 5.44 11.91 7.17
C ILE A 26 6.11 10.55 7.29
N ASP A 27 7.34 10.45 6.79
CA ASP A 27 8.18 9.26 6.94
C ASP A 27 8.48 8.96 8.42
N VAL A 28 8.22 7.72 8.83
CA VAL A 28 8.44 7.27 10.22
C VAL A 28 9.85 6.73 10.46
N SER A 29 10.65 6.47 9.42
CA SER A 29 12.01 5.92 9.51
C SER A 29 12.94 6.78 10.39
N GLN A 30 12.65 8.07 10.50
CA GLN A 30 13.36 9.02 11.35
C GLN A 30 13.10 8.82 12.86
N ARG A 31 12.05 8.07 13.22
CA ARG A 31 11.59 7.90 14.60
C ARG A 31 11.66 6.45 15.08
N GLN A 32 11.54 5.49 14.18
CA GLN A 32 11.52 4.07 14.48
C GLN A 32 12.20 3.30 13.36
N GLU A 33 12.76 2.15 13.70
CA GLU A 33 13.32 1.22 12.73
C GLU A 33 12.18 0.64 11.88
N VAL A 34 12.38 0.67 10.56
CA VAL A 34 11.46 0.11 9.56
C VAL A 34 12.26 -0.96 8.79
N PRO A 35 11.69 -2.15 8.53
CA PRO A 35 12.36 -3.16 7.72
C PRO A 35 12.83 -2.59 6.38
N ASP A 36 13.99 -3.03 5.89
CA ASP A 36 14.62 -2.49 4.67
C ASP A 36 13.73 -2.61 3.42
N ASN A 37 12.82 -3.60 3.39
CA ASN A 37 11.89 -3.79 2.29
C ASN A 37 10.62 -2.92 2.39
N GLN A 38 10.46 -2.17 3.48
CA GLN A 38 9.29 -1.35 3.79
C GLN A 38 9.60 0.15 3.87
N GLU A 39 8.63 0.95 3.46
CA GLU A 39 8.62 2.40 3.65
C GLU A 39 7.26 2.80 4.22
N ILE A 40 7.24 3.41 5.40
CA ILE A 40 6.01 3.69 6.14
C ILE A 40 5.85 5.20 6.33
N PHE A 41 4.71 5.71 5.88
CA PHE A 41 4.33 7.10 6.04
C PHE A 41 3.03 7.22 6.82
N VAL A 42 2.98 8.17 7.75
CA VAL A 42 1.78 8.46 8.56
C VAL A 42 1.26 9.85 8.26
N HIS A 43 -0.06 9.99 8.20
CA HIS A 43 -0.68 11.30 8.03
C HIS A 43 -0.45 12.14 9.29
N ASN A 44 -0.10 13.42 9.13
CA ASN A 44 0.24 14.32 10.24
C ASN A 44 -0.94 14.67 11.18
N GLU A 45 -2.17 14.68 10.66
CA GLU A 45 -3.39 15.05 11.40
C GLU A 45 -4.41 13.90 11.56
N LYS A 46 -4.34 12.85 10.73
CA LYS A 46 -5.27 11.72 10.74
C LYS A 46 -4.54 10.44 11.12
N ASP A 47 -5.28 9.45 11.62
CA ASP A 47 -4.74 8.12 11.90
C ASP A 47 -4.71 7.25 10.61
N ASN A 48 -4.11 7.81 9.56
CA ASN A 48 -4.02 7.17 8.26
C ASN A 48 -2.56 6.80 7.99
N THR A 49 -2.34 5.61 7.45
CA THR A 49 -1.00 5.10 7.11
C THR A 49 -0.92 4.77 5.64
N LEU A 50 0.18 5.13 4.99
CA LEU A 50 0.53 4.73 3.63
C LEU A 50 1.84 3.95 3.69
N ILE A 51 1.81 2.70 3.27
CA ILE A 51 2.93 1.77 3.36
C ILE A 51 3.27 1.28 1.96
N PHE A 52 4.56 1.27 1.63
CA PHE A 52 5.11 0.62 0.46
C PHE A 52 5.97 -0.55 0.92
N GLU A 53 5.82 -1.70 0.28
CA GLU A 53 6.56 -2.90 0.66
C GLU A 53 6.97 -3.69 -0.58
N ILE A 54 8.22 -4.12 -0.63
CA ILE A 54 8.70 -5.09 -1.62
C ILE A 54 8.52 -6.49 -1.04
N VAL A 55 7.80 -7.32 -1.78
CA VAL A 55 7.45 -8.69 -1.38
C VAL A 55 7.80 -9.69 -2.47
N GLU A 56 7.91 -10.96 -2.09
CA GLU A 56 7.90 -12.05 -3.05
C GLU A 56 6.54 -12.06 -3.79
N PRO A 57 6.54 -12.37 -5.10
CA PRO A 57 5.34 -12.35 -5.90
C PRO A 57 4.41 -13.49 -5.49
N CYS A 58 3.12 -13.21 -5.39
CA CYS A 58 2.14 -14.26 -5.16
C CYS A 58 2.05 -15.19 -6.37
N GLU A 59 1.78 -16.48 -6.13
CA GLU A 59 1.55 -17.46 -7.20
C GLU A 59 0.17 -17.30 -7.87
N GLU A 60 -0.70 -16.48 -7.27
CA GLU A 60 -2.05 -16.23 -7.75
C GLU A 60 -2.07 -15.44 -9.08
N ASP A 61 -3.16 -15.65 -9.82
CA ASP A 61 -3.43 -14.96 -11.07
C ASP A 61 -3.57 -13.45 -10.86
N ASP A 62 -3.37 -12.69 -11.95
CA ASP A 62 -3.53 -11.24 -11.96
C ASP A 62 -4.88 -10.79 -11.37
N SER A 63 -5.96 -11.55 -11.59
CA SER A 63 -7.31 -11.24 -11.09
C SER A 63 -7.49 -11.43 -9.58
N GLU A 64 -6.59 -12.15 -8.92
CA GLU A 64 -6.71 -12.57 -7.51
C GLU A 64 -5.60 -12.00 -6.63
N CYS A 65 -4.56 -11.38 -7.21
CA CYS A 65 -3.41 -10.86 -6.44
C CYS A 65 -3.80 -9.89 -5.32
N CYS A 66 -4.76 -8.99 -5.52
CA CYS A 66 -5.21 -8.10 -4.44
C CYS A 66 -5.93 -8.86 -3.33
N ALA A 67 -6.67 -9.92 -3.67
CA ALA A 67 -7.36 -10.75 -2.69
C ALA A 67 -6.38 -11.56 -1.84
N PHE A 68 -5.34 -12.10 -2.47
CA PHE A 68 -4.24 -12.79 -1.79
C PHE A 68 -3.59 -11.90 -0.73
N TYR A 69 -3.01 -10.77 -1.14
CA TYR A 69 -2.30 -9.89 -0.21
C TYR A 69 -3.23 -9.25 0.83
N PHE A 70 -4.51 -9.01 0.48
CA PHE A 70 -5.48 -8.53 1.47
C PHE A 70 -5.77 -9.58 2.54
N SER A 71 -5.85 -10.86 2.16
CA SER A 71 -6.02 -11.97 3.11
C SER A 71 -4.83 -12.09 4.07
N ASP A 72 -3.61 -11.86 3.58
CA ASP A 72 -2.42 -11.82 4.43
C ASP A 72 -2.51 -10.67 5.45
N LEU A 73 -2.90 -9.46 5.01
CA LEU A 73 -3.12 -8.33 5.91
C LEU A 73 -4.21 -8.59 6.95
N VAL A 74 -5.32 -9.22 6.55
CA VAL A 74 -6.41 -9.63 7.46
C VAL A 74 -5.89 -10.59 8.54
N SER A 75 -5.04 -11.54 8.14
CA SER A 75 -4.46 -12.54 9.04
C SER A 75 -3.45 -11.90 10.00
N LEU A 76 -2.57 -11.03 9.49
CA LEU A 76 -1.59 -10.30 10.28
C LEU A 76 -2.23 -9.37 11.31
N ASN A 77 -3.35 -8.75 10.96
CA ASN A 77 -4.09 -7.86 11.84
C ASN A 77 -5.04 -8.59 12.80
N GLU A 78 -5.13 -9.93 12.72
CA GLU A 78 -6.08 -10.75 13.47
C GLU A 78 -7.53 -10.23 13.37
N ALA A 79 -7.93 -9.77 12.18
CA ALA A 79 -9.26 -9.20 11.98
C ALA A 79 -10.35 -10.29 12.10
N ASP A 80 -11.43 -9.98 12.83
CA ASP A 80 -12.52 -10.95 13.03
C ASP A 80 -13.43 -11.08 11.81
N ASP A 81 -13.52 -10.02 11.02
CA ASP A 81 -14.30 -9.97 9.78
C ASP A 81 -13.60 -9.09 8.77
N ALA A 82 -13.72 -9.44 7.49
CA ALA A 82 -13.13 -8.69 6.42
C ALA A 82 -13.94 -8.82 5.13
N LYS A 83 -13.98 -7.75 4.35
CA LYS A 83 -14.65 -7.72 3.06
C LYS A 83 -13.80 -6.97 2.05
N LEU A 84 -13.57 -7.58 0.91
CA LEU A 84 -12.88 -6.95 -0.22
C LEU A 84 -13.88 -6.64 -1.34
N LEU A 85 -13.77 -5.45 -1.92
CA LEU A 85 -14.45 -5.12 -3.17
C LEU A 85 -13.67 -5.68 -4.37
N PRO A 86 -14.32 -5.92 -5.51
CA PRO A 86 -13.63 -6.37 -6.71
C PRO A 86 -12.45 -5.47 -7.07
N GLN A 87 -11.31 -6.08 -7.38
CA GLN A 87 -10.14 -5.35 -7.85
C GLN A 87 -10.37 -4.78 -9.26
N ARG A 88 -9.60 -3.74 -9.61
CA ARG A 88 -9.52 -3.17 -10.96
C ARG A 88 -8.06 -3.06 -11.41
N SER A 89 -7.84 -3.09 -12.72
CA SER A 89 -6.56 -2.65 -13.29
C SER A 89 -6.42 -1.13 -13.15
N ILE A 90 -5.19 -0.66 -12.97
CA ILE A 90 -4.84 0.76 -13.11
C ILE A 90 -4.30 0.97 -14.53
N GLU A 91 -5.03 1.73 -15.32
CA GLU A 91 -4.61 2.11 -16.67
C GLU A 91 -3.75 3.38 -16.66
N GLY A 92 -2.87 3.49 -17.66
CA GLY A 92 -1.99 4.66 -17.82
C GLY A 92 -0.94 4.77 -16.72
N ILE A 93 -0.42 3.64 -16.23
CA ILE A 93 0.72 3.59 -15.31
C ILE A 93 1.93 4.31 -15.91
N SER A 94 2.88 4.69 -15.07
CA SER A 94 4.06 5.43 -15.54
C SER A 94 4.82 4.70 -16.66
N THR A 95 5.56 5.45 -17.47
CA THR A 95 6.42 4.87 -18.51
C THR A 95 7.53 4.01 -17.92
N SER A 96 7.97 4.31 -16.70
CA SER A 96 8.98 3.53 -15.98
C SER A 96 8.45 2.14 -15.63
N LEU A 97 7.25 2.07 -15.03
CA LEU A 97 6.58 0.80 -14.73
C LEU A 97 6.24 0.02 -16.01
N THR A 98 5.74 0.71 -17.03
CA THR A 98 5.48 0.10 -18.35
C THR A 98 6.75 -0.49 -18.95
N GLY A 99 7.89 0.20 -18.87
CA GLY A 99 9.19 -0.27 -19.37
C GLY A 99 9.69 -1.53 -18.65
N MET A 100 9.31 -1.71 -17.40
CA MET A 100 9.58 -2.93 -16.63
C MET A 100 8.60 -4.06 -16.92
N GLY A 101 7.55 -3.82 -17.73
CA GLY A 101 6.49 -4.78 -18.00
C GLY A 101 5.51 -4.96 -16.83
N ALA A 102 5.41 -3.96 -15.96
CA ALA A 102 4.58 -4.03 -14.78
C ALA A 102 3.09 -4.04 -15.10
N LYS A 103 2.29 -4.67 -14.24
CA LYS A 103 0.83 -4.54 -14.18
C LYS A 103 0.42 -4.07 -12.81
N CYS A 104 -0.57 -3.19 -12.73
CA CYS A 104 -1.01 -2.61 -11.46
C CYS A 104 -2.48 -2.92 -11.22
N PHE A 105 -2.78 -3.45 -10.03
CA PHE A 105 -4.13 -3.78 -9.60
C PHE A 105 -4.45 -3.05 -8.31
N LEU A 106 -5.70 -2.68 -8.11
CA LEU A 106 -6.16 -1.98 -6.90
C LEU A 106 -7.50 -2.51 -6.45
N ALA A 107 -7.63 -2.75 -5.15
CA ALA A 107 -8.88 -3.07 -4.49
C ALA A 107 -9.03 -2.25 -3.20
N CYS A 108 -10.27 -2.16 -2.73
CA CYS A 108 -10.59 -1.56 -1.45
C CYS A 108 -11.34 -2.58 -0.60
N GLY A 109 -11.02 -2.65 0.68
CA GLY A 109 -11.68 -3.53 1.61
C GLY A 109 -11.89 -2.88 2.97
N THR A 110 -12.56 -3.61 3.84
CA THR A 110 -12.77 -3.25 5.24
C THR A 110 -12.30 -4.39 6.12
N GLN A 111 -11.73 -4.07 7.27
CA GLN A 111 -11.40 -5.03 8.32
C GLN A 111 -12.07 -4.61 9.63
N THR A 112 -12.64 -5.57 10.35
CA THR A 112 -13.18 -5.37 11.70
C THR A 112 -12.17 -5.91 12.71
N LEU A 113 -11.58 -5.01 13.49
CA LEU A 113 -10.58 -5.32 14.50
C LEU A 113 -11.22 -5.31 15.89
N ASN A 114 -10.95 -6.37 16.66
CA ASN A 114 -11.28 -6.40 18.07
C ASN A 114 -10.12 -5.79 18.89
N ARG A 115 -10.35 -4.63 19.51
CA ARG A 115 -9.41 -4.09 20.52
C ARG A 115 -9.52 -4.91 21.82
N ARG A 116 -8.96 -6.12 21.83
CA ARG A 116 -8.92 -6.98 23.04
C ARG A 116 -7.83 -6.57 24.03
N TYR A 117 -6.87 -5.72 23.66
CA TYR A 117 -5.61 -5.66 24.40
C TYR A 117 -4.95 -4.29 24.64
N ASN A 118 -5.72 -3.19 24.72
CA ASN A 118 -5.14 -1.87 25.05
C ASN A 118 -5.74 -1.16 26.27
N ASN A 119 -6.36 -1.89 27.21
CA ASN A 119 -6.57 -1.37 28.57
C ASN A 119 -6.54 -2.52 29.58
N SER A 120 -5.35 -2.84 30.09
CA SER A 120 -5.26 -3.32 31.47
C SER A 120 -5.91 -2.23 32.34
N SER A 121 -7.10 -2.51 32.90
CA SER A 121 -7.89 -1.65 33.82
C SER A 121 -9.21 -1.07 33.30
N SER A 122 -9.94 -1.75 32.41
CA SER A 122 -11.39 -1.48 32.31
C SER A 122 -12.15 -2.72 31.87
N VAL A 123 -13.02 -3.22 32.77
CA VAL A 123 -14.11 -4.15 32.46
C VAL A 123 -15.09 -3.41 31.55
N GLY A 124 -14.79 -3.37 30.26
CA GLY A 124 -15.61 -2.77 29.21
C GLY A 124 -15.85 -3.80 28.12
N ASN A 125 -17.03 -3.76 27.50
CA ASN A 125 -17.36 -4.60 26.35
C ASN A 125 -16.32 -4.38 25.24
N PRO A 126 -15.93 -5.43 24.49
CA PRO A 126 -15.02 -5.27 23.36
C PRO A 126 -15.61 -4.24 22.39
N SER A 127 -14.86 -3.18 22.10
CA SER A 127 -15.20 -2.24 21.03
C SER A 127 -14.62 -2.77 19.73
N GLN A 128 -15.49 -2.99 18.74
CA GLN A 128 -15.09 -3.28 17.38
C GLN A 128 -14.72 -1.97 16.67
N GLU A 129 -13.57 -1.97 16.01
CA GLU A 129 -13.12 -0.87 15.16
C GLU A 129 -13.12 -1.36 13.71
N VAL A 130 -13.80 -0.62 12.83
CA VAL A 130 -13.80 -0.94 11.39
C VAL A 130 -12.86 0.03 10.69
N ILE A 131 -11.82 -0.51 10.08
CA ILE A 131 -10.88 0.25 9.24
C ILE A 131 -11.16 -0.03 7.77
N GLN A 132 -10.91 0.94 6.91
CA GLN A 132 -10.86 0.72 5.46
C GLN A 132 -9.41 0.58 5.02
N VAL A 133 -9.21 -0.28 4.04
CA VAL A 133 -7.90 -0.60 3.47
C VAL A 133 -7.98 -0.42 1.97
N ILE A 134 -7.06 0.35 1.37
CA ILE A 134 -6.75 0.19 -0.05
C ILE A 134 -5.54 -0.71 -0.16
N ILE A 135 -5.59 -1.65 -1.08
CA ILE A 135 -4.46 -2.46 -1.47
C ILE A 135 -4.21 -2.23 -2.96
N CYS A 136 -2.97 -1.93 -3.29
CA CYS A 136 -2.52 -1.83 -4.67
C CYS A 136 -1.27 -2.68 -4.86
N VAL A 137 -1.29 -3.50 -5.91
CA VAL A 137 -0.24 -4.47 -6.22
C VAL A 137 0.37 -4.05 -7.55
N ILE A 138 1.67 -3.74 -7.54
CA ILE A 138 2.48 -3.56 -8.75
C ILE A 138 3.21 -4.87 -9.00
N ARG A 139 2.74 -5.64 -9.97
CA ARG A 139 3.38 -6.90 -10.34
C ARG A 139 4.57 -6.65 -11.23
N LEU A 140 5.76 -7.09 -10.81
CA LEU A 140 7.00 -6.99 -11.59
C LEU A 140 7.43 -8.40 -12.03
N SER A 141 6.65 -9.04 -12.90
CA SER A 141 6.83 -10.45 -13.28
C SER A 141 8.23 -10.80 -13.81
N LYS A 142 8.99 -9.83 -14.32
CA LYS A 142 10.38 -10.03 -14.77
C LYS A 142 11.42 -10.04 -13.66
N TYR A 143 11.07 -9.54 -12.48
CA TYR A 143 11.99 -9.28 -11.37
C TYR A 143 11.73 -10.21 -10.18
N ASN A 144 10.81 -11.18 -10.29
CA ASN A 144 10.42 -12.06 -9.18
C ASN A 144 10.14 -11.30 -7.87
N SER A 145 9.46 -10.16 -8.00
CA SER A 145 9.06 -9.29 -6.90
C SER A 145 7.72 -8.66 -7.25
N ASP A 146 6.90 -8.40 -6.25
CA ASP A 146 5.77 -7.50 -6.34
C ASP A 146 5.99 -6.32 -5.39
N ILE A 147 5.39 -5.17 -5.69
CA ILE A 147 5.35 -4.04 -4.76
C ILE A 147 3.92 -3.91 -4.25
N LEU A 148 3.78 -4.00 -2.95
CA LEU A 148 2.53 -3.79 -2.24
C LEU A 148 2.46 -2.34 -1.75
N ILE A 149 1.40 -1.63 -2.12
CA ILE A 149 1.03 -0.35 -1.53
C ILE A 149 -0.23 -0.57 -0.72
N SER A 150 -0.15 -0.40 0.59
CA SER A 150 -1.32 -0.47 1.48
C SER A 150 -1.61 0.90 2.09
N TYR A 151 -2.89 1.26 2.12
CA TYR A 151 -3.37 2.45 2.79
C TYR A 151 -4.41 2.05 3.82
N ASN A 152 -4.22 2.44 5.07
CA ASN A 152 -5.19 2.22 6.14
C ASN A 152 -5.75 3.57 6.57
N GLY A 153 -7.08 3.66 6.69
CA GLY A 153 -7.75 4.87 7.14
C GLY A 153 -9.27 4.70 7.15
N LEU A 154 -9.99 5.64 7.76
CA LEU A 154 -11.45 5.63 7.75
C LEU A 154 -12.06 6.16 6.43
N ASP A 155 -11.21 6.74 5.57
CA ASP A 155 -11.55 7.44 4.34
C ASP A 155 -10.93 6.78 3.09
N ALA A 156 -10.52 5.51 3.17
CA ALA A 156 -9.75 4.84 2.13
C ALA A 156 -10.44 4.85 0.75
N HIS A 157 -11.77 4.72 0.68
CA HIS A 157 -12.47 4.82 -0.62
C HIS A 157 -12.25 6.17 -1.33
N GLU A 158 -12.08 7.26 -0.59
CA GLU A 158 -11.88 8.61 -1.12
C GLU A 158 -10.43 8.82 -1.60
N GLU A 159 -9.50 8.02 -1.10
CA GLU A 159 -8.06 8.16 -1.35
C GLU A 159 -7.56 7.25 -2.51
N THR A 160 -8.46 6.54 -3.19
CA THR A 160 -8.09 5.72 -4.37
C THR A 160 -7.45 6.54 -5.48
N ALA A 161 -7.87 7.80 -5.65
CA ALA A 161 -7.27 8.74 -6.60
C ALA A 161 -5.83 9.13 -6.24
N MET A 162 -5.50 9.17 -4.94
CA MET A 162 -4.12 9.36 -4.49
C MET A 162 -3.26 8.17 -4.91
N ILE A 163 -3.74 6.93 -4.71
CA ILE A 163 -3.01 5.73 -5.15
C ILE A 163 -2.84 5.71 -6.67
N ASP A 164 -3.89 6.04 -7.45
CA ASP A 164 -3.74 6.19 -8.91
C ASP A 164 -2.66 7.23 -9.28
N SER A 165 -2.60 8.36 -8.55
CA SER A 165 -1.58 9.39 -8.76
C SER A 165 -0.17 8.88 -8.44
N ILE A 166 -0.01 8.10 -7.36
CA ILE A 166 1.25 7.46 -7.00
C ILE A 166 1.71 6.55 -8.15
N ILE A 167 0.85 5.66 -8.63
CA ILE A 167 1.18 4.73 -9.72
C ILE A 167 1.52 5.45 -11.03
N LYS A 168 0.80 6.52 -11.36
CA LYS A 168 1.04 7.33 -12.56
C LYS A 168 2.35 8.12 -12.50
N SER A 169 2.82 8.44 -11.31
CA SER A 169 4.06 9.18 -11.07
C SER A 169 5.23 8.29 -10.63
N PHE A 170 5.05 6.98 -10.54
CA PHE A 170 6.03 6.04 -10.02
C PHE A 170 7.21 5.88 -10.99
N VAL A 171 8.40 6.31 -10.60
CA VAL A 171 9.62 6.25 -11.41
C VAL A 171 10.63 5.37 -10.69
N VAL A 172 10.99 4.26 -11.33
CA VAL A 172 12.09 3.39 -10.92
C VAL A 172 13.39 3.93 -11.48
N LEU A 173 14.29 4.34 -10.58
CA LEU A 173 15.62 4.86 -10.89
C LEU A 173 16.69 3.77 -10.78
N ASN A 174 16.49 2.79 -9.90
CA ASN A 174 17.36 1.63 -9.75
C ASN A 174 16.57 0.31 -9.78
N PRO A 175 16.40 -0.32 -10.96
CA PRO A 175 15.65 -1.58 -11.09
C PRO A 175 16.27 -2.78 -10.36
N SER A 176 17.58 -2.75 -10.06
CA SER A 176 18.26 -3.86 -9.36
C SER A 176 17.73 -4.08 -7.93
N LEU A 177 17.03 -3.08 -7.37
CA LEU A 177 16.33 -3.19 -6.09
C LEU A 177 15.35 -4.37 -6.08
N PHE A 178 14.71 -4.66 -7.23
CA PHE A 178 13.67 -5.68 -7.31
C PHE A 178 14.21 -7.06 -7.68
N GLY A 179 15.54 -7.24 -7.79
CA GLY A 179 16.15 -8.50 -8.21
C GLY A 179 16.76 -8.47 -9.61
N GLU A 180 17.29 -9.61 -10.06
CA GLU A 180 17.82 -9.75 -11.43
C GLU A 180 16.64 -9.87 -12.41
N GLY A 181 16.45 -8.84 -13.24
CA GLY A 181 15.44 -8.90 -14.30
C GLY A 181 15.75 -10.01 -15.31
N ASP A 182 14.73 -10.77 -15.72
CA ASP A 182 14.82 -11.71 -16.85
C ASP A 182 15.40 -10.97 -18.07
N LYS A 183 16.59 -11.40 -18.51
CA LYS A 183 17.32 -10.86 -19.67
C LYS A 183 16.64 -11.17 -20.99
#